data_AF-A0A2N2ZCH8-F1
#
_entry.id   AF-A0A2N2ZCH8-F1
#
_cell.length_a   1.000
_cell.length_b   1.000
_cell.length_c   1.000
_cell.angle_alpha   90.00
_cell.angle_beta   90.00
_cell.angle_gamma   90.00
#
_symmetry.space_group_name_H-M   'P 1'
#
loop_
_entity.id
_entity.type
_entity.pdbx_description
1 polymer ?
#
loop_
_entity_poly.entity_id
_entity_poly.type
_entity_poly.pdbx_seq_one_letter_code
_entity_poly.pdbx_strand_id
1 'polypeptide(L)'
;MYVTPVVYPASLILKKLPENLKILVYLNPLTGILETFKYAFLGQGSYSVYGLTYSFIFGLFIFLFGLIIFNRTERKFIDTV
;
A
#
# COMPACT_ATOMS: atom_id res chain seq x y z
N MET A 1 9.52 -1.11 -4.74
CA MET A 1 9.93 -2.10 -5.75
C MET A 1 10.63 -3.32 -5.13
N TYR A 2 11.64 -3.15 -4.25
CA TYR A 2 12.26 -4.28 -3.55
C TYR A 2 11.48 -4.78 -2.32
N VAL A 3 10.81 -3.87 -1.61
CA VAL A 3 9.98 -4.19 -0.42
C VAL A 3 8.56 -4.61 -0.81
N THR A 4 8.14 -4.28 -2.03
CA THR A 4 6.80 -4.56 -2.55
C THR A 4 6.83 -5.88 -3.33
N PRO A 5 5.89 -6.82 -3.14
CA PRO A 5 5.85 -8.09 -3.86
C PRO A 5 5.39 -7.93 -5.32
N VAL A 6 6.08 -7.09 -6.10
CA VAL A 6 5.80 -6.86 -7.53
C VAL A 6 6.37 -8.00 -8.35
N VAL A 7 7.67 -8.28 -8.21
CA VAL A 7 8.37 -9.31 -9.00
C VAL A 7 8.19 -10.70 -8.39
N TYR A 8 8.23 -10.82 -7.06
CA TYR A 8 8.09 -12.10 -6.36
C TYR A 8 6.77 -12.14 -5.57
N PRO A 9 6.07 -13.29 -5.50
CA PRO A 9 4.89 -13.43 -4.64
C PRO A 9 5.29 -13.30 -3.17
N ALA A 10 4.41 -12.77 -2.31
CA ALA A 10 4.78 -12.52 -0.93
C ALA A 10 5.10 -13.83 -0.19
N SER A 11 4.52 -14.96 -0.59
CA SER A 11 4.87 -16.29 -0.07
C SER A 11 6.36 -16.65 -0.23
N LEU A 12 6.98 -16.31 -1.37
CA LEU A 12 8.40 -16.53 -1.63
C LEU A 12 9.28 -15.55 -0.83
N ILE A 13 8.82 -14.30 -0.70
CA ILE A 13 9.50 -13.25 0.06
C ILE A 13 9.49 -13.61 1.55
N LEU A 14 8.35 -14.01 2.11
CA LEU A 14 8.19 -14.43 3.50
C LEU A 14 9.00 -15.69 3.83
N LYS A 15 9.30 -16.55 2.86
CA LYS A 15 10.16 -17.73 3.07
C LYS A 15 11.65 -17.40 3.03
N LYS A 16 12.05 -16.34 2.31
CA LYS A 16 13.46 -15.93 2.14
C LYS A 16 13.90 -14.80 3.08
N LEU A 17 12.96 -13.99 3.59
CA LEU A 17 13.29 -12.86 4.48
C LEU A 17 13.35 -13.30 5.96
N PRO A 18 14.31 -12.76 6.74
CA PRO A 18 14.31 -12.88 8.19
C PRO A 18 12.99 -12.37 8.80
N GLU A 19 12.54 -12.99 9.91
CA GLU A 19 11.28 -12.68 10.62
C GLU A 19 11.03 -11.16 10.78
N ASN A 20 12.07 -10.43 11.16
CA ASN A 20 12.04 -8.99 11.45
C ASN A 20 11.67 -8.14 10.23
N LEU A 21 11.98 -8.61 9.01
CA LEU A 21 11.72 -7.89 7.77
C LEU A 21 10.37 -8.28 7.15
N LYS A 22 9.72 -9.36 7.62
CA LYS A 22 8.38 -9.75 7.16
C LYS A 22 7.33 -8.69 7.50
N ILE A 23 7.50 -8.02 8.64
CA ILE A 23 6.61 -6.93 9.09
C ILE A 23 6.60 -5.77 8.09
N LEU A 24 7.75 -5.41 7.50
CA LEU A 24 7.83 -4.35 6.47
C LEU A 24 7.01 -4.68 5.22
N VAL A 25 6.94 -5.97 4.86
CA VAL A 25 6.17 -6.43 3.68
C VAL A 25 4.68 -6.33 3.96
N TYR A 26 4.23 -6.70 5.16
CA TYR A 26 2.83 -6.58 5.57
C TYR A 26 2.37 -5.14 5.82
N LEU A 27 3.26 -4.27 6.32
CA LEU A 27 2.95 -2.85 6.53
C LEU A 27 2.77 -2.06 5.23
N ASN A 28 3.25 -2.59 4.11
CA ASN A 28 3.14 -1.92 2.83
C ASN A 28 1.69 -2.03 2.29
N PRO A 29 0.95 -0.91 2.17
CA PRO A 29 -0.44 -0.90 1.69
C PRO A 29 -0.57 -1.31 0.21
N LEU A 30 0.54 -1.45 -0.52
CA LEU A 30 0.50 -1.98 -1.90
C LEU A 30 0.55 -3.50 -1.94
N THR A 31 0.96 -4.17 -0.86
CA THR A 31 1.09 -5.63 -0.81
C THR A 31 -0.25 -6.32 -0.99
N GLY A 32 -1.28 -5.93 -0.22
CA GLY A 32 -2.61 -6.55 -0.29
C GLY A 32 -3.29 -6.38 -1.65
N ILE A 33 -3.12 -5.20 -2.27
CA ILE A 33 -3.68 -4.89 -3.59
C ILE A 33 -3.01 -5.75 -4.66
N LEU A 34 -1.68 -5.82 -4.67
CA LEU A 34 -0.93 -6.56 -5.69
C LEU A 34 -1.11 -8.08 -5.55
N GLU A 35 -1.18 -8.61 -4.34
CA GLU A 35 -1.46 -10.04 -4.16
C GLU A 35 -2.87 -10.42 -4.63
N THR A 36 -3.87 -9.59 -4.33
CA THR A 36 -5.23 -9.80 -4.82
C THR A 36 -5.30 -9.68 -6.35
N PHE A 37 -4.56 -8.74 -6.93
CA PHE A 37 -4.47 -8.59 -8.39
C PHE A 37 -3.84 -9.83 -9.03
N LYS A 38 -2.72 -10.32 -8.49
CA LYS A 38 -2.10 -11.56 -8.98
C LYS A 38 -3.03 -12.77 -8.80
N TYR A 39 -3.74 -12.86 -7.68
CA TYR A 39 -4.73 -13.90 -7.45
C TYR A 39 -5.87 -13.86 -8.50
N ALA A 40 -6.40 -12.67 -8.81
CA ALA A 40 -7.48 -12.50 -9.77
C ALA A 40 -7.06 -12.75 -11.23
N PHE A 41 -5.87 -12.32 -11.64
CA PHE A 41 -5.42 -12.37 -13.04
C PHE A 41 -4.57 -13.60 -13.38
N LEU A 42 -3.71 -14.03 -12.46
CA LEU A 42 -2.75 -15.13 -12.70
C LEU A 42 -3.16 -16.42 -11.98
N GLY A 43 -4.21 -16.39 -11.15
CA GLY A 43 -4.57 -17.51 -10.27
C GLY A 43 -3.49 -17.82 -9.22
N GLN A 44 -2.49 -16.95 -9.07
CA GLN A 44 -1.35 -17.12 -8.17
C GLN A 44 -1.26 -15.93 -7.23
N GLY A 45 -1.41 -16.15 -5.93
CA GLY A 45 -1.40 -15.08 -4.94
C GLY A 45 -2.19 -15.46 -3.71
N SER A 46 -2.28 -14.53 -2.77
CA SER A 46 -3.05 -14.65 -1.54
C SER A 46 -4.20 -13.65 -1.58
N TYR A 47 -5.40 -14.12 -1.25
CA TYR A 47 -6.54 -13.24 -1.01
C TYR A 47 -6.60 -12.90 0.48
N SER A 48 -6.39 -11.63 0.82
CA SER A 48 -6.46 -11.16 2.20
C SER A 48 -7.38 -9.95 2.31
N VAL A 49 -8.55 -10.16 2.91
CA VAL A 49 -9.52 -9.09 3.22
C VAL A 49 -8.88 -8.06 4.16
N TYR A 50 -8.10 -8.50 5.15
CA TYR A 50 -7.37 -7.61 6.05
C TYR A 50 -6.39 -6.71 5.30
N GLY A 51 -5.64 -7.27 4.35
CA GLY A 51 -4.70 -6.50 3.53
C GLY A 51 -5.40 -5.44 2.67
N LEU A 52 -6.53 -5.78 2.05
CA LEU A 52 -7.32 -4.85 1.25
C LEU A 52 -7.92 -3.72 2.08
N THR A 53 -8.54 -4.05 3.22
CA THR A 53 -9.15 -3.04 4.11
C THR A 53 -8.09 -2.10 4.69
N TYR A 54 -6.93 -2.63 5.10
CA TYR A 54 -5.80 -1.79 5.54
C TYR A 54 -5.35 -0.83 4.44
N SER A 55 -5.19 -1.33 3.22
CA SER A 55 -4.75 -0.54 2.06
C SER A 55 -5.75 0.57 1.73
N PHE A 56 -7.05 0.27 1.81
CA PHE A 56 -8.12 1.23 1.61
C PHE A 56 -8.14 2.33 2.67
N ILE A 57 -8.07 1.96 3.96
CA ILE A 57 -8.04 2.93 5.07
C ILE A 57 -6.80 3.82 4.97
N PHE A 58 -5.64 3.23 4.66
CA PHE A 58 -4.40 3.99 4.51
C PHE A 58 -4.48 4.97 3.33
N GLY A 59 -5.04 4.55 2.20
CA GLY A 59 -5.30 5.43 1.05
C GLY A 59 -6.25 6.56 1.40
N LEU A 60 -7.35 6.26 2.11
CA LEU A 60 -8.31 7.27 2.56
C LEU A 60 -7.66 8.28 3.51
N PHE A 61 -6.81 7.80 4.44
CA PHE A 61 -6.08 8.66 5.36
C PHE A 61 -5.15 9.63 4.62
N ILE A 62 -4.33 9.13 3.66
CA ILE A 62 -3.47 9.97 2.84
C ILE A 62 -4.30 10.97 2.02
N PHE A 63 -5.41 10.52 1.45
CA PHE A 63 -6.29 11.39 0.66
C PHE A 63 -6.85 12.54 1.51
N LEU A 64 -7.41 12.24 2.69
CA LEU A 64 -7.94 13.26 3.59
C LEU A 64 -6.85 14.21 4.09
N PHE A 65 -5.68 13.68 4.45
CA PHE A 65 -4.55 14.50 4.90
C PHE A 65 -4.04 15.42 3.78
N GLY A 66 -3.90 14.87 2.57
CA GLY A 66 -3.55 15.63 1.37
C GLY A 66 -4.58 16.70 1.05
N LEU A 67 -5.87 16.40 1.16
CA LEU A 67 -6.96 17.34 0.95
C LEU A 67 -6.91 18.51 1.94
N ILE A 68 -6.64 18.25 3.22
CA ILE A 68 -6.49 19.29 4.24
C ILE A 68 -5.30 20.21 3.92
N ILE A 69 -4.15 19.62 3.56
CA ILE A 69 -2.94 20.38 3.19
C ILE A 69 -3.19 21.21 1.92
N PHE A 70 -3.83 20.61 0.92
CA PHE A 70 -4.16 21.26 -0.34
C PHE A 70 -5.05 22.48 -0.10
N ASN A 71 -6.16 22.31 0.64
CA ASN A 71 -7.08 23.41 0.98
C ASN A 71 -6.38 24.54 1.77
N ARG A 72 -5.41 24.20 2.64
CA ARG A 72 -4.64 25.20 3.38
C ARG A 72 -3.65 25.95 2.49
N THR A 73 -3.06 25.26 1.51
CA THR A 73 -2.07 25.83 0.59
C THR A 73 -2.74 26.70 -0.47
N GLU A 74 -3.91 26.29 -0.96
CA GLU A 74 -4.73 27.05 -1.92
C GLU A 74 -5.05 28.47 -1.39
N ARG A 75 -5.46 28.58 -0.12
CA ARG A 75 -5.75 29.89 0.51
C ARG A 75 -4.52 30.81 0.55
N LYS A 76 -3.34 30.25 0.83
CA LYS A 76 -2.09 31.04 0.83
C LYS A 76 -1.67 31.46 -0.58
N PHE A 77 -1.92 30.65 -1.60
CA PHE A 77 -1.57 31.01 -2.98
C PHE A 77 -2.31 32.27 -3.43
N ILE A 78 -3.55 32.47 -2.98
CA ILE A 78 -4.33 33.68 -3.26
C ILE A 78 -3.75 34.91 -2.53
N ASP A 79 -3.22 34.74 -1.32
CA ASP A 79 -2.63 35.83 -0.51
C ASP A 79 -1.16 36.16 -0.87
N THR A 80 -0.52 35.39 -1.77
CA THR A 80 0.91 35.55 -2.12
C THR A 80 1.17 35.96 -3.59
N VAL A 81 0.21 36.61 -4.24
CA VAL A 81 0.39 37.28 -5.56
C VAL A 81 0.16 38.77 -5.40
#